data_AF-A0A7V9GKG5-F1
#
_entry.id   AF-A0A7V9GKG5-F1
#
_cell.length_a   1.000
_cell.length_b   1.000
_cell.length_c   1.000
_cell.angle_alpha   90.00
_cell.angle_beta   90.00
_cell.angle_gamma   90.00
#
_symmetry.space_group_name_H-M   'P 1'
#
loop_
_entity.id
_entity.type
_entity.pdbx_description
1 polymer ?
#
loop_
_entity_poly.entity_id
_entity_poly.type
_entity_poly.pdbx_seq_one_letter_code
_entity_poly.pdbx_strand_id
1 'polypeptide(L)'
;MRTNILLRHFFALSFISFFAFSTKAQTTWDTLPYKAYSDYKLQNLDKTIITSGILYDRVFPVADIERFKQQDQFTDTTGPRHWVQAYYEIYNAAYNNTGWLSPDALEAKLDTNAYVNAIPIGLLNYSYNVMDTNAYVDNLVDTVS
;
A
#
# COMPACT_ATOMS: atom_id res chain seq x y z
N MET A 1 14.38 54.04 -20.82
CA MET A 1 13.29 53.21 -21.39
C MET A 1 13.57 51.70 -21.37
N ARG A 2 14.82 51.21 -21.49
CA ARG A 2 15.16 49.76 -21.55
C ARG A 2 14.91 48.96 -20.26
N THR A 3 15.04 49.58 -19.08
CA THR A 3 14.90 48.93 -17.76
C THR A 3 13.47 48.48 -17.45
N ASN A 4 12.46 49.22 -17.92
CA ASN A 4 11.04 48.86 -17.71
C ASN A 4 10.59 47.64 -18.52
N ILE A 5 11.29 47.34 -19.62
CA ILE A 5 10.99 46.17 -20.46
C ILE A 5 11.50 44.91 -19.77
N LEU A 6 12.74 44.91 -19.26
CA LEU A 6 13.32 43.77 -18.56
C LEU A 6 12.55 43.43 -17.28
N LEU A 7 12.13 44.44 -16.52
CA LEU A 7 11.33 44.23 -15.30
C LEU A 7 9.96 43.58 -15.61
N ARG A 8 9.29 44.00 -16.69
CA ARG A 8 8.03 43.40 -17.14
C ARG A 8 8.18 41.94 -17.59
N HIS A 9 9.28 41.61 -18.27
CA HIS A 9 9.56 40.23 -18.67
C HIS A 9 9.89 39.35 -17.46
N PHE A 10 10.58 39.90 -16.45
CA PHE A 10 10.88 39.18 -15.21
C PHE A 10 9.62 38.85 -14.41
N PHE A 11 8.68 39.80 -14.31
CA PHE A 11 7.36 39.54 -13.71
C PHE A 11 6.54 38.51 -14.50
N ALA A 12 6.55 38.59 -15.83
CA ALA A 12 5.85 37.62 -16.68
C ALA A 12 6.42 36.20 -16.54
N LEU A 13 7.76 36.06 -16.53
CA LEU A 13 8.44 34.78 -16.30
C LEU A 13 8.16 34.21 -14.91
N SER A 14 8.16 35.06 -13.88
CA SER A 14 7.81 34.64 -12.52
C SER A 14 6.37 34.14 -12.43
N PHE A 15 5.43 34.82 -13.09
CA PHE A 15 4.03 34.40 -13.14
C PHE A 15 3.86 33.06 -13.86
N ILE A 16 4.53 32.87 -15.00
CA ILE A 16 4.51 31.60 -15.75
C ILE A 16 5.12 30.46 -14.92
N SER A 17 6.20 30.71 -14.19
CA SER A 17 6.80 29.70 -13.29
C SER A 17 5.83 29.29 -12.16
N PHE A 18 5.12 30.24 -11.54
CA PHE A 18 4.13 29.93 -10.50
C PHE A 18 2.94 29.10 -11.02
N PHE A 19 2.49 29.35 -12.27
CA PHE A 19 1.46 28.52 -12.91
C PHE A 19 1.94 27.12 -13.26
N ALA A 20 3.22 26.95 -13.65
CA ALA A 20 3.78 25.64 -13.92
C ALA A 20 3.89 24.77 -12.65
N PHE A 21 4.20 25.36 -11.49
CA PHE A 21 4.31 24.62 -10.22
C PHE A 21 2.95 24.26 -9.59
N SER A 22 1.90 25.06 -9.79
CA SER A 22 0.58 24.81 -9.19
C SER A 22 -0.13 23.57 -9.78
N THR A 23 0.10 23.25 -11.06
CA THR A 23 -0.50 22.06 -11.70
C THR A 23 0.03 20.71 -11.17
N LYS A 24 1.18 20.70 -10.49
CA LYS A 24 1.78 19.49 -9.91
C LYS A 24 1.36 19.22 -8.46
N ALA A 25 0.63 20.16 -7.82
CA ALA A 25 0.40 20.14 -6.37
C ALA A 25 -0.96 19.55 -5.94
N GLN A 26 -1.87 19.25 -6.86
CA GLN A 26 -3.23 18.78 -6.53
C GLN A 26 -3.48 17.36 -7.07
N THR A 27 -2.90 16.35 -6.43
CA THR A 27 -3.49 15.01 -6.43
C THR A 27 -4.49 14.94 -5.28
N THR A 28 -5.79 14.86 -5.58
CA THR A 28 -6.83 14.61 -4.56
C THR A 28 -6.69 13.19 -4.01
N TRP A 29 -6.08 13.06 -2.84
CA TRP A 29 -5.80 11.78 -2.18
C TRP A 29 -7.07 10.97 -1.90
N ASP A 30 -8.22 11.62 -1.72
CA ASP A 30 -9.54 11.00 -1.47
C ASP A 30 -10.09 10.20 -2.66
N THR A 31 -9.51 10.38 -3.85
CA THR A 31 -9.90 9.63 -5.06
C THR A 31 -9.00 8.44 -5.36
N LEU A 32 -7.97 8.22 -4.53
CA LEU A 32 -6.99 7.17 -4.75
C LEU A 32 -7.56 5.80 -4.34
N PRO A 33 -7.26 4.73 -5.11
CA PRO A 33 -7.44 3.37 -4.62
C PRO A 33 -6.72 3.17 -3.29
N TYR A 34 -7.28 2.36 -2.39
CA TYR A 34 -6.81 2.26 -0.99
C TYR A 34 -5.30 2.10 -0.82
N LYS A 35 -4.66 1.25 -1.62
CA LYS A 35 -3.21 1.06 -1.57
C LYS A 35 -2.47 2.38 -1.83
N ALA A 36 -2.87 3.12 -2.86
CA ALA A 36 -2.25 4.39 -3.20
C ALA A 36 -2.56 5.48 -2.16
N TYR A 37 -3.74 5.45 -1.55
CA TYR A 37 -4.08 6.29 -0.41
C TYR A 37 -3.19 6.00 0.81
N SER A 38 -3.06 4.73 1.21
CA SER A 38 -2.20 4.29 2.31
C SER A 38 -0.72 4.62 2.04
N ASP A 39 -0.24 4.35 0.83
CA ASP A 39 1.13 4.70 0.41
C ASP A 39 1.40 6.21 0.48
N TYR A 40 0.41 7.05 0.12
CA TYR A 40 0.52 8.50 0.22
C TYR A 40 0.58 8.98 1.67
N LYS A 41 -0.30 8.47 2.54
CA LYS A 41 -0.32 8.84 3.97
C LYS A 41 0.93 8.40 4.70
N LEU A 42 1.48 7.24 4.34
CA LEU A 42 2.64 6.64 4.98
C LEU A 42 3.97 6.94 4.26
N GLN A 43 3.96 7.85 3.27
CA GLN A 43 5.15 8.12 2.44
C GLN A 43 6.35 8.63 3.26
N ASN A 44 6.08 9.38 4.33
CA ASN A 44 7.08 10.01 5.20
C ASN A 44 7.47 9.14 6.39
N LEU A 45 6.87 7.96 6.54
CA LEU A 45 7.22 7.02 7.61
C LEU A 45 8.65 6.53 7.41
N ASP A 46 9.45 6.56 8.47
CA ASP A 46 10.76 5.90 8.46
C ASP A 46 10.55 4.39 8.32
N LYS A 47 10.98 3.81 7.21
CA LYS A 47 10.80 2.38 6.91
C LYS A 47 11.85 1.51 7.58
N THR A 48 12.91 2.10 8.14
CA THR A 48 14.02 1.34 8.76
C THR A 48 13.59 0.63 10.05
N ILE A 49 12.54 1.13 10.72
CA ILE A 49 11.95 0.49 11.91
C ILE A 49 11.04 -0.71 11.58
N ILE A 50 10.68 -0.88 10.31
CA ILE A 50 9.80 -1.95 9.83
C ILE A 50 10.64 -3.18 9.51
N THR A 51 11.06 -3.89 10.56
CA THR A 51 12.05 -4.97 10.49
C THR A 51 11.58 -6.20 9.71
N SER A 52 10.26 -6.43 9.64
CA SER A 52 9.70 -7.53 8.83
C SER A 52 9.67 -7.23 7.33
N GLY A 53 9.83 -5.97 6.93
CA GLY A 53 9.62 -5.52 5.55
C GLY A 53 8.15 -5.46 5.10
N ILE A 54 7.20 -5.72 6.01
CA ILE A 54 5.75 -5.72 5.75
C ILE A 54 5.07 -4.85 6.81
N LEU A 55 4.26 -3.89 6.38
CA LEU A 55 3.44 -3.08 7.27
C LEU A 55 1.96 -3.44 7.09
N TYR A 56 1.37 -4.04 8.12
CA TYR A 56 0.00 -4.54 8.08
C TYR A 56 -1.03 -3.45 7.80
N ASP A 57 -0.81 -2.22 8.24
CA ASP A 57 -1.71 -1.09 8.02
C ASP A 57 -1.88 -0.70 6.53
N ARG A 58 -1.04 -1.27 5.64
CA ARG A 58 -1.18 -1.13 4.18
C ARG A 58 -2.13 -2.17 3.57
N VAL A 59 -2.52 -3.20 4.32
CA VAL A 59 -3.49 -4.23 3.90
C VAL A 59 -4.90 -3.65 3.90
N PHE A 60 -5.68 -3.96 2.87
CA PHE A 60 -7.09 -3.59 2.87
C PHE A 60 -7.86 -4.40 3.94
N PRO A 61 -8.70 -3.78 4.79
CA PRO A 61 -9.35 -4.49 5.90
C PRO A 61 -10.22 -5.70 5.48
N VAL A 62 -10.77 -5.70 4.27
CA VAL A 62 -11.56 -6.84 3.74
C VAL A 62 -10.76 -8.13 3.59
N ALA A 63 -9.42 -8.02 3.57
CA ALA A 63 -8.53 -9.16 3.51
C ALA A 63 -8.61 -10.04 4.77
N ASP A 64 -8.99 -9.42 5.90
CA ASP A 64 -9.23 -10.06 7.20
C ASP A 64 -8.16 -11.12 7.56
N ILE A 65 -6.89 -10.77 7.36
CA ILE A 65 -5.75 -11.69 7.54
C ILE A 65 -5.58 -12.06 9.03
N GLU A 66 -6.17 -11.28 9.92
CA GLU A 66 -6.21 -11.60 11.35
C GLU A 66 -7.32 -12.57 11.74
N ARG A 67 -8.27 -12.89 10.84
CA ARG A 67 -9.30 -13.92 11.04
C ARG A 67 -8.72 -15.28 11.44
N PHE A 68 -7.47 -15.54 11.06
CA PHE A 68 -6.72 -16.74 11.42
C PHE A 68 -6.28 -16.79 12.90
N LYS A 69 -6.54 -15.76 13.72
CA LYS A 69 -6.15 -15.69 15.13
C LYS A 69 -7.16 -16.33 16.09
N GLN A 70 -7.68 -17.53 15.78
CA GLN A 70 -8.52 -18.32 16.71
C GLN A 70 -9.82 -17.65 17.22
N GLN A 71 -10.29 -16.55 16.63
CA GLN A 71 -11.49 -15.86 17.13
C GLN A 71 -12.76 -16.72 16.95
N ASP A 72 -12.77 -17.58 15.93
CA ASP A 72 -13.77 -18.63 15.76
C ASP A 72 -13.17 -19.97 16.18
N GLN A 73 -13.69 -20.53 17.26
CA GLN A 73 -13.22 -21.82 17.77
C GLN A 73 -13.28 -22.88 16.65
N PHE A 74 -12.14 -23.56 16.44
CA PHE A 74 -11.97 -24.85 15.78
C PHE A 74 -11.35 -24.94 14.38
N THR A 75 -11.03 -23.85 13.67
CA THR A 75 -10.23 -23.98 12.44
C THR A 75 -9.48 -22.72 12.05
N ASP A 76 -8.14 -22.74 12.18
CA ASP A 76 -7.22 -21.76 11.58
C ASP A 76 -7.06 -21.98 10.05
N THR A 77 -8.13 -22.42 9.38
CA THR A 77 -8.15 -22.76 7.95
C THR A 77 -9.16 -21.89 7.24
N THR A 78 -8.80 -21.39 6.05
CA THR A 78 -9.70 -20.60 5.21
C THR A 78 -9.89 -21.25 3.84
N GLY A 79 -10.89 -20.77 3.11
CA GLY A 79 -11.11 -21.19 1.73
C GLY A 79 -10.04 -20.64 0.76
N PRO A 80 -9.80 -21.30 -0.38
CA PRO A 80 -8.75 -20.93 -1.33
C PRO A 80 -8.87 -19.49 -1.86
N ARG A 81 -10.10 -18.97 -2.04
CA ARG A 81 -10.31 -17.58 -2.48
C ARG A 81 -9.83 -16.56 -1.46
N HIS A 82 -10.11 -16.79 -0.18
CA HIS A 82 -9.63 -15.93 0.90
C HIS A 82 -8.12 -16.04 1.05
N TRP A 83 -7.56 -17.23 0.85
CA TRP A 83 -6.12 -17.44 0.85
C TRP A 83 -5.42 -16.61 -0.26
N VAL A 84 -5.96 -16.61 -1.48
CA VAL A 84 -5.44 -15.78 -2.59
C VAL A 84 -5.57 -14.30 -2.29
N GLN A 85 -6.71 -13.85 -1.74
CA GLN A 85 -6.89 -12.46 -1.31
C GLN A 85 -5.87 -12.05 -0.24
N ALA A 86 -5.66 -12.89 0.78
CA ALA A 86 -4.68 -12.63 1.81
C ALA A 86 -3.26 -12.53 1.22
N TYR A 87 -2.89 -13.40 0.29
CA TYR A 87 -1.61 -13.30 -0.43
C TYR A 87 -1.47 -11.98 -1.20
N TYR A 88 -2.49 -11.61 -1.97
CA TYR A 88 -2.51 -10.37 -2.76
C TYR A 88 -2.24 -9.14 -1.87
N GLU A 89 -2.85 -9.12 -0.70
CA GLU A 89 -2.78 -7.99 0.23
C GLU A 89 -1.43 -7.94 0.95
N ILE A 90 -0.88 -9.08 1.39
CA ILE A 90 0.46 -9.16 1.97
C ILE A 90 1.50 -8.73 0.93
N TYR A 91 1.38 -9.19 -0.32
CA TYR A 91 2.27 -8.82 -1.42
C TYR A 91 2.26 -7.29 -1.65
N ASN A 92 1.10 -6.66 -1.54
CA ASN A 92 0.97 -5.20 -1.71
C ASN A 92 1.44 -4.40 -0.49
N ALA A 93 1.31 -4.97 0.71
CA ALA A 93 1.75 -4.37 1.98
C ALA A 93 3.26 -4.48 2.22
N ALA A 94 3.93 -5.41 1.56
CA ALA A 94 5.38 -5.55 1.59
C ALA A 94 6.08 -4.37 0.89
N TYR A 95 7.25 -3.96 1.41
CA TYR A 95 8.13 -2.98 0.78
C TYR A 95 9.11 -3.61 -0.22
N ASN A 96 9.30 -4.92 -0.14
CA ASN A 96 10.18 -5.67 -1.01
C ASN A 96 9.56 -7.04 -1.35
N ASN A 97 9.28 -7.25 -2.63
CA ASN A 97 8.69 -8.48 -3.17
C ASN A 97 9.70 -9.33 -3.95
N THR A 98 11.00 -9.07 -3.77
CA THR A 98 12.05 -9.81 -4.48
C THR A 98 11.95 -11.29 -4.15
N GLY A 99 11.81 -12.12 -5.19
CA GLY A 99 11.69 -13.58 -5.07
C GLY A 99 10.27 -14.08 -4.80
N TRP A 100 9.28 -13.20 -4.72
CA TRP A 100 7.87 -13.58 -4.59
C TRP A 100 7.23 -13.69 -5.97
N LEU A 101 6.21 -14.54 -6.09
CA LEU A 101 5.37 -14.54 -7.28
C LEU A 101 4.51 -13.28 -7.29
N SER A 102 4.32 -12.66 -8.45
CA SER A 102 3.26 -11.67 -8.54
C SER A 102 1.90 -12.36 -8.35
N PRO A 103 0.86 -11.66 -7.84
CA PRO A 103 -0.47 -12.24 -7.72
C PRO A 103 -0.98 -12.88 -9.02
N ASP A 104 -0.77 -12.22 -10.17
CA ASP A 104 -1.15 -12.76 -11.48
C ASP A 104 -0.38 -14.06 -11.82
N ALA A 105 0.91 -14.13 -11.49
CA ALA A 105 1.71 -15.33 -11.74
C ALA A 105 1.33 -16.48 -10.80
N LEU A 106 0.90 -16.17 -9.58
CA LEU A 106 0.34 -17.14 -8.65
C LEU A 106 -0.99 -17.68 -9.17
N GLU A 107 -1.91 -16.82 -9.60
CA GLU A 107 -3.21 -17.22 -10.15
C GLU A 107 -3.05 -18.11 -11.39
N ALA A 108 -2.16 -17.75 -12.31
CA ALA A 108 -1.84 -18.58 -13.47
C ALA A 108 -1.30 -19.98 -13.09
N LYS A 109 -0.58 -20.10 -11.96
CA LYS A 109 -0.10 -21.39 -11.44
C LYS A 109 -1.19 -22.20 -10.74
N LEU A 110 -2.18 -21.53 -10.15
CA LEU A 110 -3.33 -22.21 -9.52
C LEU A 110 -4.29 -22.76 -10.58
N ASP A 111 -4.54 -22.01 -11.65
CA ASP A 111 -5.44 -22.41 -12.74
C ASP A 111 -4.89 -23.53 -13.64
N THR A 112 -3.56 -23.64 -13.76
CA THR A 112 -2.92 -24.63 -14.63
C THR A 112 -2.81 -26.04 -14.02
N ASN A 113 -3.20 -26.21 -12.75
CA ASN A 113 -3.14 -27.50 -12.07
C ASN A 113 -4.55 -28.05 -11.78
N ALA A 114 -5.18 -28.62 -12.81
CA ALA A 114 -6.27 -29.57 -12.62
C ALA A 114 -5.70 -30.86 -12.00
N TYR A 115 -5.45 -30.83 -10.69
CA TYR A 115 -4.89 -31.97 -9.96
C TYR A 115 -5.89 -33.13 -9.96
N VAL A 116 -5.67 -34.12 -10.83
CA VAL A 116 -6.41 -35.38 -10.79
C VAL A 116 -5.91 -36.17 -9.57
N ASN A 117 -6.78 -36.37 -8.58
CA ASN A 117 -6.52 -37.09 -7.32
C ASN A 117 -5.53 -36.43 -6.34
N ALA A 118 -5.45 -35.09 -6.29
CA ALA A 118 -4.73 -34.40 -5.22
C ALA A 118 -5.55 -33.27 -4.61
N ILE A 119 -5.31 -32.99 -3.32
CA ILE A 119 -5.90 -31.87 -2.60
C ILE A 119 -4.81 -30.78 -2.52
N PRO A 120 -4.96 -29.64 -3.22
CA PRO A 120 -4.00 -28.55 -3.10
C PRO A 120 -4.11 -27.91 -1.71
N ILE A 121 -2.97 -27.74 -1.03
CA ILE A 121 -2.87 -27.05 0.26
C ILE A 121 -1.98 -25.83 0.08
N GLY A 122 -2.50 -24.66 0.46
CA GLY A 122 -1.74 -23.41 0.50
C GLY A 122 -1.35 -23.07 1.94
N LEU A 123 -0.10 -22.64 2.13
CA LEU A 123 0.41 -22.15 3.42
C LEU A 123 0.96 -20.73 3.24
N LEU A 124 0.48 -19.79 4.06
CA LEU A 124 1.06 -18.45 4.19
C LEU A 124 1.74 -18.38 5.55
N ASN A 125 3.03 -18.08 5.57
CA ASN A 125 3.81 -17.90 6.79
C ASN A 125 4.62 -16.61 6.68
N TYR A 126 4.11 -15.53 7.26
CA TYR A 126 4.69 -14.19 7.17
C TYR A 126 4.72 -13.53 8.53
N SER A 127 5.81 -12.80 8.77
CA SER A 127 5.90 -11.84 9.88
C SER A 127 5.57 -10.45 9.34
N TYR A 128 4.86 -9.65 10.11
CA TYR A 128 4.52 -8.27 9.75
C TYR A 128 4.58 -7.36 10.97
N ASN A 129 4.83 -6.07 10.75
CA ASN A 129 4.70 -5.03 11.76
C ASN A 129 3.31 -4.39 11.67
N VAL A 130 2.80 -3.91 12.81
CA VAL A 130 1.55 -3.15 12.91
C VAL A 130 1.89 -1.81 13.57
N MET A 131 1.24 -0.72 13.15
CA MET A 131 1.39 0.56 13.82
C MET A 131 0.86 0.51 15.26
N ASP A 132 1.58 1.16 16.17
CA ASP A 132 1.06 1.38 17.52
C ASP A 132 -0.16 2.29 17.44
N THR A 133 -1.27 1.88 18.05
CA THR A 133 -2.52 2.65 18.09
C THR A 133 -2.32 4.02 18.78
N ASN A 134 -1.32 4.16 19.64
CA ASN A 134 -0.98 5.44 20.27
C ASN A 134 -0.27 6.42 19.32
N ALA A 135 0.26 5.96 18.19
CA ALA A 135 0.94 6.82 17.21
C ALA A 135 0.03 7.93 16.64
N TYR A 136 -1.29 7.70 16.64
CA TYR A 136 -2.30 8.70 16.26
C TYR A 136 -2.48 9.78 17.34
N VAL A 137 -2.45 9.39 18.61
CA VAL A 137 -2.60 10.32 19.76
C VAL A 137 -1.39 11.23 19.88
N ASP A 138 -0.21 10.69 19.56
CA ASP A 138 1.07 11.40 19.64
C ASP A 138 1.38 12.26 18.40
N ASN A 139 0.43 12.38 17.44
CA ASN A 139 0.60 13.07 16.15
C ASN A 139 1.82 12.57 15.33
N LEU A 140 2.22 11.32 15.52
CA LEU A 140 3.34 10.71 14.77
C LEU A 140 2.88 10.27 13.36
N VAL A 141 1.58 10.05 13.19
CA VAL A 141 0.94 9.71 11.92
C VAL A 141 -0.26 10.63 11.71
N ASP A 142 -0.26 11.37 10.61
CA ASP A 142 -1.31 12.34 10.31
C ASP A 142 -2.51 11.68 9.60
N THR A 143 -3.59 11.47 10.36
CA THR A 143 -4.88 11.00 9.83
C THR A 143 -5.77 12.11 9.28
N VAL A 144 -5.51 13.41 9.49
CA VAL A 144 -6.40 14.46 8.96
C VAL A 144 -6.20 14.65 7.44
N SER A 145 -7.27 14.84 6.66
CA SER A 145 -8.57 15.44 6.98
C SER A 145 -9.74 14.49 6.78
#